data_AF-A0A8K0SYS7-F1
#
_entry.id   AF-A0A8K0SYS7-F1
#
_cell.length_a   1.000
_cell.length_b   1.000
_cell.length_c   1.000
_cell.angle_alpha   90.00
_cell.angle_beta   90.00
_cell.angle_gamma   90.00
#
_symmetry.space_group_name_H-M   'P 1'
#
loop_
_entity.id
_entity.type
_entity.pdbx_description
1 polymer ?
#
loop_
_entity_poly.entity_id
_entity_poly.type
_entity_poly.pdbx_seq_one_letter_code
_entity_poly.pdbx_strand_id
1 'polypeptide(L)'
;MVGSPGSMFRLVLLSEDDVGTEQAAERIERLCLLDGGRHVAIVLLLSSERGMVALVQLQAATMLNHQVPILPISCTADLVPCLDSLRLETNSSMQPQQVPGDSGRDLVARCVRGPPLSPRKAGYLTDYFGDMKGLVGSTSSPQGQRAICDLVGERDGRRVIAFFTEGPRLPD
;
A
#
# COMPACT_ATOMS: atom_id res chain seq x y z
N MET A 1 14.02 26.71 -11.66
CA MET A 1 13.24 25.57 -11.14
C MET A 1 13.71 25.36 -9.71
N VAL A 2 12.94 25.86 -8.74
CA VAL A 2 13.24 25.68 -7.32
C VAL A 2 12.76 24.28 -6.96
N GLY A 3 13.68 23.37 -6.65
CA GLY A 3 13.31 22.03 -6.16
C GLY A 3 12.46 22.18 -4.91
N SER A 4 11.28 21.55 -4.91
CA SER A 4 10.48 21.41 -3.69
C SER A 4 11.38 20.87 -2.57
N PRO A 5 11.26 21.35 -1.32
CA PRO A 5 12.02 20.78 -0.22
C PRO A 5 11.71 19.29 -0.17
N GLY A 6 12.73 18.45 -0.37
CA GLY A 6 12.60 17.01 -0.25
C GLY A 6 12.00 16.69 1.11
N SER A 7 11.03 15.78 1.15
CA SER A 7 10.49 15.26 2.40
C SER A 7 11.65 14.80 3.30
N MET A 8 11.82 15.45 4.45
CA MET A 8 12.88 15.14 5.40
C MET A 8 12.38 14.05 6.35
N PHE A 9 12.95 12.85 6.24
CA PHE A 9 12.63 11.75 7.13
C PHE A 9 13.32 11.95 8.49
N ARG A 10 12.56 11.87 9.59
CA ARG A 10 13.08 12.08 10.95
C ARG A 10 13.12 10.77 11.72
N LEU A 11 14.22 10.51 12.41
CA LEU A 11 14.41 9.26 13.12
C LEU A 11 14.83 9.48 14.56
N VAL A 12 14.40 8.58 15.43
CA VAL A 12 14.96 8.43 16.78
C VAL A 12 15.71 7.11 16.82
N LEU A 13 17.00 7.17 17.16
CA LEU A 13 17.77 5.98 17.51
C LEU A 13 17.62 5.68 19.00
N LEU A 14 17.35 4.41 19.29
CA LEU A 14 17.28 3.84 20.63
C LEU A 14 18.18 2.60 20.70
N SER A 15 18.85 2.45 21.84
CA SER A 15 19.39 1.16 22.27
C SER A 15 18.33 0.37 23.04
N GLU A 16 18.64 -0.89 23.35
CA GLU A 16 17.80 -1.71 24.22
C GLU A 16 17.61 -1.09 25.61
N ASP A 17 18.65 -0.43 26.14
CA ASP A 17 18.64 0.19 27.48
C ASP A 17 17.77 1.46 27.54
N ASP A 18 17.52 2.09 26.38
CA ASP A 18 16.65 3.25 26.30
C ASP A 18 15.17 2.86 26.39
N VAL A 19 14.81 1.61 26.07
CA VAL A 19 13.42 1.15 26.00
C VAL A 19 12.78 1.17 27.40
N GLY A 20 11.64 1.85 27.50
CA GLY A 20 10.90 1.99 28.77
C GLY A 20 11.36 3.14 29.66
N THR A 21 12.39 3.90 29.25
CA THR A 21 12.79 5.13 29.94
C THR A 21 11.84 6.29 29.61
N GLU A 22 11.63 7.20 30.56
CA GLU A 22 10.83 8.41 30.33
C GLU A 22 11.45 9.29 29.23
N GLN A 23 12.78 9.37 29.18
CA GLN A 23 13.49 10.14 28.16
C GLN A 23 13.23 9.59 26.75
N ALA A 24 13.21 8.26 26.56
CA ALA A 24 12.87 7.67 25.28
C ALA A 24 11.39 7.90 24.92
N ALA A 25 10.49 7.78 25.90
CA ALA A 25 9.07 8.04 25.70
C ALA A 25 8.81 9.48 25.22
N GLU A 26 9.42 10.49 25.85
CA GLU A 26 9.27 11.88 25.41
C GLU A 26 9.89 12.12 24.02
N ARG A 27 11.01 11.47 23.70
CA ARG A 27 11.64 11.58 22.36
C ARG A 27 10.74 10.98 21.29
N ILE A 28 10.09 9.85 21.58
CA ILE A 28 9.12 9.20 20.67
C ILE A 28 7.88 10.08 20.52
N GLU A 29 7.31 10.59 21.62
CA GLU A 29 6.13 11.47 21.56
C GLU A 29 6.44 12.73 20.75
N ARG A 30 7.57 13.40 21.02
CA ARG A 30 8.02 14.54 20.22
C ARG A 30 8.17 14.16 18.75
N LEU A 31 8.78 13.01 18.44
CA LEU A 31 8.91 12.52 17.06
C LEU A 31 7.54 12.38 16.38
N CYS A 32 6.54 11.83 17.06
CA CYS A 32 5.21 11.63 16.52
C CYS A 32 4.45 12.93 16.24
N LEU A 33 4.75 13.99 16.99
CA LEU A 33 4.18 15.32 16.79
C LEU A 33 4.81 16.06 15.60
N LEU A 34 5.99 15.64 15.13
CA LEU A 34 6.67 16.27 13.99
C LEU A 34 6.02 15.86 12.67
N ASP A 35 5.83 16.83 11.78
CA ASP A 35 5.28 16.65 10.42
C ASP A 35 3.93 15.90 10.36
N GLY A 36 3.18 15.93 11.48
CA GLY A 36 1.91 15.22 11.66
C GLY A 36 2.07 13.70 11.76
N GLY A 37 3.21 13.22 12.25
CA GLY A 37 3.54 11.80 12.34
C GLY A 37 3.88 11.16 11.00
N ARG A 38 4.11 11.98 9.95
CA ARG A 38 4.50 11.50 8.62
C ARG A 38 6.01 11.54 8.48
N HIS A 39 6.56 10.55 7.77
CA HIS A 39 8.01 10.42 7.51
C HIS A 39 8.85 10.33 8.78
N VAL A 40 8.35 9.60 9.78
CA VAL A 40 9.05 9.32 11.02
C VAL A 40 9.26 7.82 11.22
N ALA A 41 10.37 7.42 11.84
CA ALA A 41 10.59 6.04 12.27
C ALA A 41 11.48 5.98 13.51
N ILE A 42 11.38 4.86 14.23
CA ILE A 42 12.26 4.54 15.35
C ILE A 42 13.25 3.48 14.86
N VAL A 43 14.55 3.70 15.04
CA VAL A 43 15.57 2.69 14.79
C VAL A 43 16.00 2.11 16.13
N LEU A 44 15.81 0.80 16.31
CA LEU A 44 16.16 0.09 17.53
C LEU A 44 17.38 -0.81 17.29
N LEU A 45 18.45 -0.56 18.04
CA LEU A 45 19.65 -1.38 18.00
C LEU A 45 19.50 -2.61 18.91
N LEU A 46 19.54 -3.80 18.30
CA LEU A 46 19.46 -5.11 18.95
C LEU A 46 20.87 -5.69 19.13
N SER A 47 21.59 -5.24 20.15
CA SER A 47 22.99 -5.64 20.41
C SER A 47 23.13 -6.82 21.38
N SER A 48 22.05 -7.28 22.02
CA SER A 48 22.11 -8.34 23.03
C SER A 48 21.00 -9.38 22.86
N GLU A 49 21.09 -10.47 23.62
CA GLU A 49 20.03 -11.49 23.70
C GLU A 49 18.69 -10.92 24.19
N ARG A 50 18.70 -9.76 24.85
CA ARG A 50 17.50 -9.04 25.30
C ARG A 50 16.87 -8.17 24.23
N GLY A 51 17.49 -8.02 23.06
CA GLY A 51 17.00 -7.15 21.98
C GLY A 51 15.58 -7.48 21.55
N MET A 52 15.23 -8.77 21.46
CA MET A 52 13.86 -9.17 21.10
C MET A 52 12.83 -8.78 22.16
N VAL A 53 13.21 -8.81 23.44
CA VAL A 53 12.34 -8.37 24.54
C VAL A 53 12.13 -6.86 24.46
N ALA A 54 13.20 -6.10 24.26
CA ALA A 54 13.15 -4.65 24.08
C ALA A 54 12.30 -4.25 22.85
N LEU A 55 12.41 -4.98 21.74
CA LEU A 55 11.60 -4.77 20.54
C LEU A 55 10.11 -4.98 20.82
N VAL A 56 9.75 -6.09 21.46
CA VAL A 56 8.34 -6.41 21.78
C VAL A 56 7.76 -5.39 22.76
N GLN A 57 8.53 -4.98 23.77
CA GLN A 57 8.12 -3.95 24.72
C GLN A 57 7.88 -2.61 24.03
N LEU A 58 8.81 -2.20 23.16
CA LEU A 58 8.69 -0.97 22.40
C LEU A 58 7.48 -1.01 21.45
N GLN A 59 7.27 -2.13 20.75
CA GLN A 59 6.10 -2.34 19.89
C GLN A 59 4.79 -2.21 20.66
N ALA A 60 4.68 -2.86 21.83
CA ALA A 60 3.49 -2.77 22.68
C ALA A 60 3.23 -1.34 23.15
N ALA A 61 4.28 -0.62 23.57
CA ALA A 61 4.18 0.76 24.03
C ALA A 61 3.79 1.73 22.89
N THR A 62 4.30 1.51 21.68
CA THR A 62 3.97 2.34 20.53
C THR A 62 2.59 2.02 19.96
N MET A 63 2.16 0.75 19.92
CA MET A 63 0.87 0.35 19.31
C MET A 63 -0.35 1.07 19.88
N LEU A 64 -0.31 1.41 21.17
CA LEU A 64 -1.44 2.06 21.85
C LEU A 64 -1.56 3.56 21.53
N ASN A 65 -0.44 4.22 21.23
CA ASN A 65 -0.38 5.68 21.18
C ASN A 65 0.05 6.24 19.82
N HIS A 66 0.81 5.48 19.03
CA HIS A 66 1.51 5.99 17.85
C HIS A 66 1.69 4.91 16.76
N GLN A 67 1.33 5.21 15.51
CA GLN A 67 1.58 4.32 14.36
C GLN A 67 2.98 4.49 13.75
N VAL A 68 4.01 4.67 14.59
CA VAL A 68 5.37 4.90 14.10
C VAL A 68 6.07 3.57 13.83
N PRO A 69 6.64 3.36 12.62
CA PRO A 69 7.37 2.14 12.30
C PRO A 69 8.63 2.01 13.15
N ILE A 70 8.89 0.79 13.62
CA ILE A 70 10.10 0.42 14.34
C ILE A 70 10.98 -0.43 13.41
N LEU A 71 12.22 0.00 13.21
CA LEU A 71 13.23 -0.61 12.35
C LEU A 71 14.31 -1.24 13.22
N PRO A 72 14.29 -2.56 13.43
CA PRO A 72 15.33 -3.24 14.17
C PRO A 72 16.62 -3.33 13.33
N ILE A 73 17.76 -3.01 13.93
CA ILE A 73 19.10 -3.24 13.37
C ILE A 73 19.93 -4.07 14.34
N SER A 74 20.78 -4.97 13.85
CA SER A 74 21.56 -5.86 14.73
C SER A 74 22.89 -5.26 15.15
N CYS A 75 23.43 -4.33 14.37
CA CYS A 75 24.63 -3.58 14.73
C CYS A 75 24.59 -2.15 14.16
N THR A 76 25.50 -1.30 14.63
CA THR A 76 25.60 0.09 14.14
C THR A 76 26.05 0.19 12.68
N ALA A 77 26.71 -0.84 12.15
CA ALA A 77 27.09 -0.89 10.74
C ALA A 77 25.87 -1.02 9.81
N ASP A 78 24.76 -1.60 10.30
CA ASP A 78 23.52 -1.75 9.54
C ASP A 78 22.72 -0.45 9.42
N LEU A 79 23.09 0.58 10.20
CA LEU A 79 22.38 1.85 10.22
C LEU A 79 22.42 2.55 8.84
N VAL A 80 23.60 2.62 8.23
CA VAL A 80 23.76 3.32 6.93
C VAL A 80 22.96 2.61 5.83
N PRO A 81 23.09 1.28 5.62
CA PRO A 81 22.24 0.55 4.67
C PRO A 81 20.74 0.71 4.94
N CYS A 82 20.32 0.73 6.21
CA CYS A 82 18.93 0.92 6.61
C CYS A 82 18.40 2.30 6.18
N LEU A 83 19.18 3.36 6.45
CA LEU A 83 18.81 4.73 6.08
C LEU A 83 18.77 4.94 4.57
N ASP A 84 19.71 4.34 3.83
CA ASP A 84 19.72 4.43 2.37
C ASP A 84 18.52 3.72 1.75
N SER A 85 18.11 2.58 2.33
CA SER A 85 16.89 1.87 1.92
C SER A 85 15.64 2.70 2.19
N LEU A 86 15.53 3.34 3.37
CA LEU A 86 14.42 4.24 3.69
C LEU A 86 14.33 5.44 2.75
N ARG A 87 15.49 6.03 2.40
CA ARG A 87 15.55 7.13 1.44
C ARG A 87 15.09 6.67 0.05
N LEU A 88 15.54 5.50 -0.39
CA LEU A 88 15.13 4.96 -1.68
C LEU A 88 13.62 4.69 -1.72
N GLU A 89 13.05 4.09 -0.68
CA GLU A 89 11.61 3.84 -0.58
C GLU A 89 10.81 5.14 -0.55
N THR A 90 11.27 6.15 0.19
CA THR A 90 10.59 7.46 0.26
C THR A 90 10.58 8.16 -1.11
N ASN A 91 11.69 8.07 -1.85
CA ASN A 91 11.78 8.62 -3.20
C ASN A 91 11.00 7.78 -4.22
N SER A 92 10.93 6.46 -4.03
CA SER A 92 10.21 5.52 -4.89
C SER A 92 8.70 5.58 -4.68
N SER A 93 8.21 5.84 -3.45
CA SER A 93 6.78 6.06 -3.15
C SER A 93 6.21 7.33 -3.78
N MET A 94 7.05 8.24 -4.29
CA MET A 94 6.60 9.36 -5.13
C MET A 94 6.46 8.98 -6.62
N GLN A 95 6.91 7.79 -7.01
CA GLN A 95 6.50 7.17 -8.26
C GLN A 95 5.34 6.21 -7.94
N PRO A 96 4.16 6.36 -8.57
CA PRO A 96 3.16 5.30 -8.49
C PRO A 96 3.85 4.00 -8.91
N GLN A 97 3.87 3.01 -8.03
CA GLN A 97 4.38 1.67 -8.31
C GLN A 97 3.78 1.22 -9.64
N GLN A 98 4.54 1.38 -10.72
CA GLN A 98 4.21 0.78 -11.99
C GLN A 98 4.53 -0.69 -11.83
N VAL A 99 3.57 -1.43 -11.27
CA VAL A 99 3.57 -2.89 -11.38
C VAL A 99 3.67 -3.20 -12.87
N PRO A 100 4.77 -3.83 -13.34
CA PRO A 100 4.95 -4.05 -14.77
C PRO A 100 3.90 -5.05 -15.24
N GLY A 101 2.96 -4.60 -16.07
CA GLY A 101 2.14 -5.41 -16.98
C GLY A 101 1.17 -6.40 -16.34
N ASP A 102 -0.06 -5.96 -16.04
CA ASP A 102 -1.35 -6.70 -16.08
C ASP A 102 -2.41 -6.16 -15.09
N SER A 103 -2.08 -5.13 -14.30
CA SER A 103 -2.99 -4.54 -13.31
C SER A 103 -4.37 -4.17 -13.88
N GLY A 104 -4.44 -3.69 -15.12
CA GLY A 104 -5.70 -3.38 -15.79
C GLY A 104 -6.55 -4.62 -16.11
N ARG A 105 -5.92 -5.70 -16.56
CA ARG A 105 -6.60 -6.97 -16.90
C ARG A 105 -7.06 -7.69 -15.65
N ASP A 106 -6.23 -7.72 -14.62
CA ASP A 106 -6.59 -8.30 -13.32
C ASP A 106 -7.72 -7.53 -12.64
N LEU A 107 -7.72 -6.20 -12.76
CA LEU A 107 -8.81 -5.39 -12.25
C LEU A 107 -10.11 -5.67 -13.00
N VAL A 108 -10.09 -5.66 -14.34
CA VAL A 108 -11.28 -5.95 -15.16
C VAL A 108 -11.80 -7.36 -14.91
N ALA A 109 -10.92 -8.34 -14.70
CA ALA A 109 -11.31 -9.71 -14.37
C ALA A 109 -12.13 -9.80 -13.08
N ARG A 110 -11.93 -8.86 -12.15
CA ARG A 110 -12.64 -8.78 -10.85
C ARG A 110 -13.84 -7.84 -10.86
N CYS A 111 -14.01 -7.01 -11.90
CA CYS A 111 -15.18 -6.16 -12.08
C CYS A 111 -16.40 -6.94 -12.61
N VAL A 112 -16.73 -8.02 -11.93
CA VAL A 112 -17.81 -8.94 -12.27
C VAL A 112 -18.43 -9.45 -10.98
N ARG A 113 -19.76 -9.63 -10.94
CA ARG A 113 -20.40 -10.25 -9.79
C ARG A 113 -20.11 -11.74 -9.73
N GLY A 114 -19.66 -12.26 -8.59
CA GLY A 114 -19.30 -13.68 -8.42
C GLY A 114 -17.85 -13.99 -8.84
N PRO A 115 -17.55 -15.20 -9.34
CA PRO A 115 -16.16 -15.61 -9.60
C PRO A 115 -15.48 -14.76 -10.68
N PRO A 116 -14.19 -14.45 -10.58
CA PRO A 116 -13.51 -13.61 -11.57
C PRO A 116 -13.63 -14.18 -12.99
N LEU A 117 -13.60 -13.30 -13.99
CA LEU A 117 -13.52 -13.70 -15.39
C LEU A 117 -12.19 -14.41 -15.66
N SER A 118 -12.17 -15.25 -16.69
CA SER A 118 -10.90 -15.80 -17.17
C SER A 118 -10.01 -14.70 -17.75
N PRO A 119 -8.67 -14.84 -17.69
CA PRO A 119 -7.73 -13.84 -18.21
C PRO A 119 -8.00 -13.50 -19.68
N ARG A 120 -8.39 -14.49 -20.48
CA ARG A 120 -8.76 -14.32 -21.89
C ARG A 120 -9.97 -13.40 -22.09
N LYS A 121 -10.99 -13.51 -21.25
CA LYS A 121 -12.19 -12.67 -21.32
C LYS A 121 -11.93 -11.24 -20.84
N ALA A 122 -11.13 -11.08 -19.79
CA ALA A 122 -10.67 -9.75 -19.35
C ALA A 122 -9.79 -9.07 -20.41
N GLY A 123 -8.96 -9.86 -21.11
CA GLY A 123 -8.21 -9.42 -22.29
C GLY A 123 -9.11 -8.78 -23.35
N TYR A 124 -10.17 -9.48 -23.78
CA TYR A 124 -11.11 -8.94 -24.77
C TYR A 124 -11.75 -7.60 -24.37
N LEU A 125 -12.10 -7.44 -23.10
CA LEU A 125 -12.67 -6.19 -22.61
C LEU A 125 -11.64 -5.05 -22.58
N THR A 126 -10.43 -5.32 -22.10
CA THR A 126 -9.35 -4.31 -22.08
C THR A 126 -8.91 -3.89 -23.48
N ASP A 127 -8.81 -4.84 -24.41
CA ASP A 127 -8.39 -4.56 -25.79
C ASP A 127 -9.49 -3.80 -26.58
N TYR A 128 -10.77 -4.08 -26.33
CA TYR A 128 -11.88 -3.44 -27.06
C TYR A 128 -12.25 -2.06 -26.51
N PHE A 129 -12.30 -1.90 -25.19
CA PHE A 129 -12.73 -0.64 -24.55
C PHE A 129 -11.56 0.29 -24.18
N GLY A 130 -10.31 -0.19 -24.28
CA GLY A 130 -9.08 0.56 -24.05
C GLY A 130 -8.80 0.85 -22.57
N ASP A 131 -9.78 1.37 -21.84
CA ASP A 131 -9.67 1.68 -20.42
C ASP A 131 -10.95 1.33 -19.62
N MET A 132 -10.83 1.38 -18.29
CA MET A 132 -11.94 1.13 -17.37
C MET A 132 -13.09 2.14 -17.56
N LYS A 133 -12.79 3.38 -17.95
CA LYS A 133 -13.80 4.42 -18.14
C LYS A 133 -14.68 4.12 -19.36
N GLY A 134 -14.09 3.67 -20.45
CA GLY A 134 -14.77 3.21 -21.67
C GLY A 134 -15.62 1.97 -21.41
N LEU A 135 -15.11 1.03 -20.61
CA LEU A 135 -15.87 -0.14 -20.18
C LEU A 135 -17.09 0.26 -19.35
N VAL A 136 -16.93 1.11 -18.33
CA VAL A 136 -18.02 1.62 -17.48
C VAL A 136 -19.05 2.36 -18.32
N GLY A 137 -18.63 3.30 -19.17
CA GLY A 137 -19.55 4.05 -20.03
C GLY A 137 -20.37 3.15 -20.96
N SER A 138 -19.80 2.04 -21.39
CA SER A 138 -20.48 1.07 -22.26
C SER A 138 -21.59 0.31 -21.52
N THR A 139 -21.49 0.10 -20.21
CA THR A 139 -22.54 -0.53 -19.41
C THR A 139 -23.82 0.31 -19.30
N SER A 140 -23.74 1.63 -19.53
CA SER A 140 -24.89 2.54 -19.49
C SER A 140 -25.65 2.63 -20.82
N SER A 141 -25.13 2.04 -21.91
CA SER A 141 -25.76 2.08 -23.23
C SER A 141 -26.22 0.69 -23.70
N PRO A 142 -27.40 0.55 -24.34
CA PRO A 142 -27.85 -0.76 -24.84
C PRO A 142 -26.89 -1.38 -25.88
N GLN A 143 -26.21 -0.54 -26.67
CA GLN A 143 -25.22 -0.99 -27.65
C GLN A 143 -23.96 -1.50 -26.97
N GLY A 144 -23.45 -0.78 -25.96
CA GLY A 144 -22.28 -1.20 -25.20
C GLY A 144 -22.54 -2.45 -24.36
N GLN A 145 -23.74 -2.60 -23.78
CA GLN A 145 -24.14 -3.84 -23.10
C GLN A 145 -24.13 -5.06 -24.03
N ARG A 146 -24.62 -4.92 -25.26
CA ARG A 146 -24.53 -5.99 -26.27
C ARG A 146 -23.08 -6.32 -26.62
N ALA A 147 -22.25 -5.30 -26.86
CA ALA A 147 -20.82 -5.51 -27.15
C ALA A 147 -20.11 -6.27 -26.02
N ILE A 148 -20.41 -5.95 -24.76
CA ILE A 148 -19.89 -6.69 -23.61
C ILE A 148 -20.33 -8.16 -23.64
N CYS A 149 -21.62 -8.43 -23.86
CA CYS A 149 -22.14 -9.80 -23.96
C CYS A 149 -21.53 -10.58 -25.13
N ASP A 150 -21.30 -9.94 -26.28
CA ASP A 150 -20.70 -10.59 -27.46
C ASP A 150 -19.24 -10.99 -27.22
N LEU A 151 -18.48 -10.19 -26.45
CA LEU A 151 -17.06 -10.43 -26.17
C LEU A 151 -16.81 -11.51 -25.12
N VAL A 152 -17.61 -11.54 -24.04
CA VAL A 152 -17.38 -12.45 -22.90
C VAL A 152 -18.45 -13.54 -22.73
N GLY A 153 -19.51 -13.47 -23.54
CA GLY A 153 -20.68 -14.33 -23.48
C GLY A 153 -21.78 -13.76 -22.59
N GLU A 154 -23.05 -14.01 -22.95
CA GLU A 154 -24.25 -13.46 -22.30
C GLU A 154 -24.26 -13.59 -20.77
N ARG A 155 -23.86 -14.75 -20.25
CA ARG A 155 -23.83 -15.01 -18.80
C ARG A 155 -22.83 -14.11 -18.08
N ASP A 156 -21.61 -14.02 -18.59
CA ASP A 156 -20.55 -13.23 -17.96
C ASP A 156 -20.74 -11.73 -18.23
N GLY A 157 -21.24 -11.36 -19.41
CA GLY A 157 -21.54 -9.99 -19.78
C GLY A 157 -22.58 -9.36 -18.85
N ARG A 158 -23.68 -10.07 -18.57
CA ARG A 158 -24.68 -9.60 -17.59
C ARG A 158 -24.10 -9.41 -16.19
N ARG A 159 -23.17 -10.27 -15.77
CA ARG A 159 -22.52 -10.16 -14.45
C ARG A 159 -21.56 -8.96 -14.36
N VAL A 160 -20.89 -8.62 -15.47
CA VAL A 160 -20.05 -7.42 -15.58
C VAL A 160 -20.93 -6.18 -15.57
N ILE A 161 -21.99 -6.15 -16.39
CA ILE A 161 -22.93 -5.03 -16.42
C ILE A 161 -23.53 -4.80 -15.03
N ALA A 162 -24.04 -5.86 -14.38
CA ALA A 162 -24.61 -5.77 -13.04
C ALA A 162 -23.60 -5.31 -11.98
N PHE A 163 -22.31 -5.64 -12.12
CA PHE A 163 -21.28 -5.13 -11.21
C PHE A 163 -21.19 -3.60 -11.28
N PHE A 164 -21.22 -3.02 -12.48
CA PHE A 164 -21.08 -1.57 -12.65
C PHE A 164 -22.38 -0.79 -12.43
N THR A 165 -23.55 -1.38 -12.71
CA THR A 165 -24.84 -0.71 -12.53
C THR A 165 -25.40 -0.83 -11.11
N GLU A 166 -25.13 -1.94 -10.44
CA GLU A 166 -25.71 -2.26 -9.13
C GLU A 166 -24.65 -2.47 -8.03
N GLY A 167 -23.36 -2.33 -8.35
CA GLY A 167 -22.26 -2.51 -7.41
C GLY A 167 -21.84 -3.96 -7.14
N PRO A 168 -20.68 -4.15 -6.47
CA PRO A 168 -20.21 -5.46 -6.06
C PRO A 168 -21.16 -6.10 -5.05
N ARG A 169 -21.39 -7.41 -5.17
CA ARG A 169 -22.01 -8.19 -4.09
C ARG A 169 -20.91 -8.81 -3.27
N LEU A 170 -20.90 -8.51 -1.97
CA LEU A 170 -20.08 -9.24 -1.02
C LEU A 170 -20.62 -10.68 -0.92
N PRO A 171 -19.75 -11.68 -0.76
CA PRO A 171 -20.22 -13.02 -0.40
C PRO A 171 -20.91 -12.95 0.96
N ASP A 172 -22.06 -13.62 1.09
CA ASP A 172 -22.74 -13.87 2.37
C ASP A 172 -21.85 -14.69 3.31
#